data_AF-A0A526YI34-F1
#
_entry.id   AF-A0A526YI34-F1
#
_cell.length_a   1.000
_cell.length_b   1.000
_cell.length_c   1.000
_cell.angle_alpha   90.00
_cell.angle_beta   90.00
_cell.angle_gamma   90.00
#
_symmetry.space_group_name_H-M   'P 1'
#
loop_
_entity.id
_entity.type
_entity.pdbx_description
1 polymer ?
#
loop_
_entity_poly.entity_id
_entity_poly.type
_entity_poly.pdbx_seq_one_letter_code
_entity_poly.pdbx_strand_id
1 'polypeptide(L)'
;AWGGFGFYFLGSRASAYAKHPDDKAWLFDADTMKPRINNPAWVRAIQDVIDALPSEPADQINADPNTTAFQQFLAGTGSMVTWWGDVGSNVKTNDSSVVGDVTGFSILPGSDDVYNSKTGQWDKLASGPNHAPNCAYLGWGVYV
;
A
#
# COMPACT_ATOMS: atom_id res chain seq x y z
N ALA A 1 3.70 -14.71 -9.07
CA ALA A 1 4.42 -13.50 -9.52
C ALA A 1 3.61 -12.31 -9.05
N TRP A 2 4.23 -11.24 -8.56
CA TRP A 2 3.51 -9.99 -8.32
C TRP A 2 3.16 -9.45 -9.71
N GLY A 3 1.92 -9.66 -10.17
CA GLY A 3 1.45 -9.15 -11.46
C GLY A 3 1.66 -7.62 -11.57
N GLY A 4 1.30 -7.00 -12.69
CA GLY A 4 1.53 -5.56 -12.95
C GLY A 4 1.04 -4.59 -11.86
N PHE A 5 0.22 -5.05 -10.91
CA PHE A 5 -0.29 -4.28 -9.78
C PHE A 5 0.51 -4.40 -8.48
N GLY A 6 1.47 -5.31 -8.36
CA GLY A 6 2.19 -5.53 -7.10
C GLY A 6 2.93 -4.30 -6.57
N PHE A 7 3.42 -3.45 -7.48
CA PHE A 7 4.08 -2.20 -7.13
C PHE A 7 3.17 -1.25 -6.32
N TYR A 8 1.87 -1.23 -6.60
CA TYR A 8 0.91 -0.35 -5.94
C TYR A 8 0.73 -0.66 -4.45
N PHE A 9 0.62 -1.95 -4.12
CA PHE A 9 0.53 -2.40 -2.73
C PHE A 9 1.88 -2.27 -2.01
N LEU A 10 2.97 -2.60 -2.70
CA LEU A 10 4.32 -2.38 -2.17
C LEU A 10 4.57 -0.90 -1.86
N GLY A 11 4.20 0.00 -2.78
CA GLY A 11 4.32 1.44 -2.61
C GLY A 11 3.43 1.99 -1.51
N SER A 12 2.23 1.42 -1.31
CA SER A 12 1.36 1.73 -0.17
C SER A 12 2.09 1.48 1.15
N ARG A 13 2.69 0.28 1.29
CA ARG A 13 3.46 -0.08 2.47
C ARG A 13 4.72 0.79 2.63
N ALA A 14 5.49 0.94 1.55
CA ALA A 14 6.74 1.68 1.56
C ALA A 14 6.57 3.17 1.89
N SER A 15 5.43 3.77 1.51
CA SER A 15 5.22 5.21 1.60
C SER A 15 5.44 5.78 3.01
N ALA A 16 5.05 5.06 4.06
CA ALA A 16 5.17 5.49 5.45
C ALA A 16 6.63 5.69 5.90
N TYR A 17 7.60 5.00 5.31
CA TYR A 17 9.01 5.14 5.66
C TYR A 17 9.93 5.53 4.50
N ALA A 18 9.44 5.57 3.26
CA ALA A 18 10.22 6.03 2.10
C ALA A 18 9.96 7.51 1.75
N LYS A 19 8.81 8.07 2.14
CA LYS A 19 8.40 9.45 1.84
C LYS A 19 8.67 10.36 3.03
N HIS A 20 9.90 10.85 3.12
CA HIS A 20 10.33 11.80 4.14
C HIS A 20 9.60 13.16 3.98
N PRO A 21 9.04 13.77 5.04
CA PRO A 21 8.27 15.02 4.92
C PRO A 21 9.08 16.20 4.34
N ASP A 22 10.39 16.24 4.61
CA ASP A 22 11.31 17.26 4.07
C ASP A 22 11.79 16.96 2.62
N ASP A 23 11.31 15.88 2.02
CA ASP A 23 11.60 15.52 0.63
C ASP A 23 10.34 15.16 -0.16
N LYS A 24 9.99 16.03 -1.11
CA LYS A 24 8.82 15.81 -1.98
C LYS A 24 9.02 14.62 -2.93
N ALA A 25 10.26 14.17 -3.16
CA ALA A 25 10.61 13.14 -4.10
C ALA A 25 11.01 11.84 -3.37
N TRP A 26 10.29 10.74 -3.62
CA TRP A 26 10.50 9.47 -2.91
C TRP A 26 10.66 8.25 -3.84
N LEU A 27 10.20 8.37 -5.09
CA LEU A 27 10.34 7.34 -6.13
C LEU A 27 11.64 7.50 -6.92
N PHE A 28 12.01 8.74 -7.23
CA PHE A 28 13.22 9.10 -7.96
C PHE A 28 13.71 10.47 -7.49
N ASP A 29 14.98 10.75 -7.74
CA ASP A 29 15.57 12.05 -7.51
C ASP A 29 15.06 13.06 -8.54
N ALA A 30 14.52 14.20 -8.10
CA ALA A 30 13.85 15.15 -8.99
C ALA A 30 14.80 15.87 -9.96
N ASP A 31 16.09 15.98 -9.62
CA ASP A 31 17.08 16.68 -10.44
C ASP A 31 17.76 15.73 -11.44
N THR A 32 18.09 14.52 -10.98
CA THR A 32 18.87 13.54 -11.76
C THR A 32 18.02 12.45 -12.40
N MET A 33 16.74 12.37 -12.04
CA MET A 33 15.82 11.29 -12.42
C MET A 33 16.28 9.89 -12.00
N LYS A 34 17.28 9.78 -11.13
CA LYS A 34 17.77 8.49 -10.64
C LYS A 34 16.72 7.82 -9.74
N PRO A 35 16.36 6.55 -9.97
CA PRO A 35 15.42 5.85 -9.11
C PRO A 35 15.91 5.75 -7.67
N ARG A 36 15.00 5.90 -6.71
CA ARG A 36 15.24 5.74 -5.27
C ARG A 36 14.63 4.44 -4.70
N ILE A 37 14.00 3.64 -5.56
CA ILE A 37 13.26 2.42 -5.21
C ILE A 37 14.11 1.25 -4.69
N ASN A 38 15.43 1.41 -4.58
CA ASN A 38 16.37 0.42 -4.07
C ASN A 38 17.05 0.85 -2.76
N ASN A 39 16.56 1.91 -2.11
CA ASN A 39 17.09 2.37 -0.84
C ASN A 39 16.64 1.45 0.33
N PRO A 40 17.24 1.58 1.53
CA PRO A 40 16.88 0.78 2.71
C PRO A 40 15.40 0.78 3.09
N ALA A 41 14.67 1.87 2.85
CA ALA A 41 13.22 1.91 3.08
C ALA A 41 12.48 0.94 2.14
N TRP A 42 12.81 0.91 0.86
CA TRP A 42 12.20 -0.04 -0.08
C TRP A 42 12.59 -1.49 0.19
N VAL A 43 13.84 -1.72 0.63
CA VAL A 43 14.27 -3.05 1.08
C VAL A 43 13.43 -3.52 2.28
N ARG A 44 13.19 -2.63 3.25
CA ARG A 44 12.29 -2.90 4.39
C ARG A 44 10.88 -3.26 3.91
N ALA A 45 10.31 -2.52 2.95
CA ALA A 45 8.98 -2.85 2.41
C ALA A 45 8.87 -4.23 1.77
N ILE A 46 9.90 -4.61 1.02
CA ILE A 46 9.95 -5.94 0.41
C ILE A 46 10.04 -7.02 1.50
N GLN A 47 10.84 -6.79 2.55
CA GLN A 47 10.95 -7.72 3.67
C GLN A 47 9.62 -7.84 4.44
N ASP A 48 8.98 -6.72 4.77
CA ASP A 48 7.67 -6.71 5.44
C ASP A 48 6.61 -7.49 4.64
N VAL A 49 6.67 -7.39 3.30
CA VAL A 49 5.81 -8.15 2.40
C VAL A 49 6.12 -9.64 2.47
N ILE A 50 7.39 -10.03 2.44
CA ILE A 50 7.82 -11.44 2.54
C ILE A 50 7.37 -12.02 3.88
N ASP A 51 7.55 -11.26 4.96
CA ASP A 51 7.18 -11.66 6.31
C ASP A 51 5.66 -11.78 6.49
N ALA A 52 4.88 -11.06 5.68
CA ALA A 52 3.42 -11.16 5.66
C ALA A 52 2.90 -12.38 4.87
N LEU A 53 3.68 -12.98 3.96
CA LEU A 53 3.23 -14.08 3.09
C LEU A 53 2.54 -15.24 3.83
N PRO A 54 2.98 -15.68 5.03
CA PRO A 54 2.28 -16.74 5.78
C PRO A 54 0.87 -16.35 6.25
N SER A 55 0.53 -15.06 6.24
CA SER A 55 -0.77 -14.51 6.64
C SER A 55 -1.65 -14.12 5.46
N GLU A 56 -1.12 -14.16 4.23
CA GLU A 56 -1.86 -13.85 3.01
C GLU A 56 -2.72 -15.05 2.56
N PRO A 57 -3.80 -14.84 1.79
CA PRO A 57 -4.54 -15.92 1.16
C PRO A 57 -3.63 -16.84 0.33
N ALA A 58 -3.85 -18.16 0.38
CA ALA A 58 -2.95 -19.14 -0.24
C ALA A 58 -2.81 -19.00 -1.77
N ASP A 59 -3.85 -18.47 -2.43
CA ASP A 59 -3.91 -18.22 -3.88
C ASP A 59 -3.49 -16.80 -4.28
N GLN A 60 -3.07 -15.96 -3.32
CA GLN A 60 -2.80 -14.54 -3.55
C GLN A 60 -1.68 -14.28 -4.58
N ILE A 61 -0.76 -15.24 -4.75
CA ILE A 61 0.28 -15.17 -5.79
C ILE A 61 -0.26 -15.19 -7.23
N ASN A 62 -1.49 -15.68 -7.41
CA ASN A 62 -2.21 -15.78 -8.68
C ASN A 62 -3.43 -14.85 -8.75
N ALA A 63 -3.80 -14.22 -7.63
CA ALA A 63 -4.93 -13.30 -7.57
C ALA A 63 -4.61 -12.00 -8.31
N ASP A 64 -5.57 -11.53 -9.10
CA ASP A 64 -5.56 -10.18 -9.64
C ASP A 64 -6.27 -9.21 -8.67
N PRO A 65 -6.19 -7.89 -8.92
CA PRO A 65 -6.89 -6.90 -8.11
C PRO A 65 -8.39 -7.19 -7.88
N ASN A 66 -9.11 -7.65 -8.90
CA ASN A 66 -10.54 -7.90 -8.78
C ASN A 66 -10.82 -9.13 -7.92
N THR A 67 -10.00 -10.18 -8.04
CA THR A 67 -10.07 -11.33 -7.15
C THR A 67 -9.85 -10.91 -5.70
N THR A 68 -8.76 -10.19 -5.41
CA THR A 68 -8.45 -9.77 -4.03
C THR A 68 -9.55 -8.86 -3.44
N ALA A 69 -9.94 -7.80 -4.14
CA ALA A 69 -10.87 -6.81 -3.58
C ALA A 69 -12.33 -7.26 -3.62
N PHE A 70 -12.81 -7.75 -4.76
CA PHE A 70 -14.24 -7.91 -5.01
C PHE A 70 -14.73 -9.36 -4.85
N GLN A 71 -13.85 -10.36 -4.98
CA GLN A 71 -14.22 -11.76 -4.79
C GLN A 71 -13.80 -12.29 -3.41
N GLN A 72 -12.63 -11.90 -2.91
CA GLN A 72 -12.10 -12.35 -1.63
C GLN A 72 -12.52 -11.44 -0.48
N PHE A 73 -12.11 -10.16 -0.49
CA PHE A 73 -12.37 -9.25 0.64
C PHE A 73 -13.86 -9.01 0.89
N LEU A 74 -14.65 -8.72 -0.16
CA LEU A 74 -16.10 -8.57 0.00
C LEU A 74 -16.78 -9.84 0.54
N ALA A 75 -16.27 -11.02 0.18
CA ALA A 75 -16.76 -12.31 0.67
C ALA A 75 -16.22 -12.68 2.06
N GLY A 76 -15.49 -11.78 2.74
CA GLY A 76 -15.00 -11.98 4.10
C GLY A 76 -13.64 -12.67 4.22
N THR A 77 -12.88 -12.76 3.13
CA THR A 77 -11.50 -13.27 3.16
C THR A 77 -10.52 -12.13 3.40
N GLY A 78 -9.71 -12.25 4.46
CA GLY A 78 -8.75 -11.22 4.87
C GLY A 78 -9.37 -10.18 5.80
N SER A 79 -8.56 -9.61 6.70
CA SER A 79 -9.00 -8.60 7.67
C SER A 79 -8.75 -7.16 7.22
N MET A 80 -7.89 -6.97 6.22
CA MET A 80 -7.51 -5.66 5.70
C MET A 80 -7.26 -5.76 4.20
N VAL A 81 -7.66 -4.72 3.46
CA VAL A 81 -7.29 -4.53 2.06
C VAL A 81 -6.91 -3.07 1.84
N THR A 82 -5.75 -2.84 1.22
CA THR A 82 -5.32 -1.49 0.82
C THR A 82 -5.88 -1.19 -0.56
N TRP A 83 -6.91 -0.34 -0.63
CA TRP A 83 -7.63 -0.08 -1.88
C TRP A 83 -7.93 1.40 -2.14
N TRP A 84 -8.46 1.68 -3.33
CA TRP A 84 -9.16 2.93 -3.61
C TRP A 84 -10.57 2.94 -3.00
N GLY A 85 -11.26 4.08 -3.11
CA GLY A 85 -12.58 4.28 -2.49
C GLY A 85 -13.67 3.29 -2.94
N ASP A 86 -13.49 2.60 -4.07
CA ASP A 86 -14.48 1.68 -4.64
C ASP A 86 -14.84 0.53 -3.71
N VAL A 87 -13.86 -0.05 -3.00
CA VAL A 87 -14.15 -1.09 -2.00
C VAL A 87 -15.07 -0.54 -0.92
N GLY A 88 -14.87 0.72 -0.53
CA GLY A 88 -15.69 1.32 0.51
C GLY A 88 -17.15 1.51 0.13
N SER A 89 -17.42 1.81 -1.15
CA SER A 89 -18.79 1.76 -1.66
C SER A 89 -19.28 0.31 -1.74
N ASN A 90 -18.49 -0.58 -2.33
CA ASN A 90 -18.92 -1.94 -2.66
C ASN A 90 -19.20 -2.81 -1.42
N VAL A 91 -18.52 -2.61 -0.29
CA VAL A 91 -18.86 -3.34 0.95
C VAL A 91 -20.30 -3.07 1.40
N LYS A 92 -20.86 -1.89 1.09
CA LYS A 92 -22.23 -1.53 1.46
C LYS A 92 -23.27 -1.76 0.36
N THR A 93 -22.85 -1.78 -0.91
CA THR A 93 -23.79 -1.78 -2.05
C THR A 93 -23.78 -3.04 -2.89
N ASN A 94 -22.83 -3.95 -2.67
CA ASN A 94 -22.72 -5.19 -3.44
C ASN A 94 -23.46 -6.33 -2.72
N ASP A 95 -24.42 -6.96 -3.39
CA ASP A 95 -25.22 -8.07 -2.85
C ASP A 95 -24.38 -9.29 -2.43
N SER A 96 -23.16 -9.43 -2.98
CA SER A 96 -22.22 -10.49 -2.59
C SER A 96 -21.35 -10.14 -1.38
N SER A 97 -21.46 -8.91 -0.85
CA SER A 97 -20.65 -8.51 0.31
C SER A 97 -21.24 -9.03 1.62
N VAL A 98 -20.40 -9.69 2.41
CA VAL A 98 -20.74 -10.17 3.77
C VAL A 98 -20.09 -9.34 4.87
N VAL A 99 -19.28 -8.34 4.50
CA VAL A 99 -18.49 -7.51 5.43
C VAL A 99 -19.03 -6.09 5.60
N GLY A 100 -20.17 -5.77 4.97
CA GLY A 100 -20.71 -4.42 4.92
C GLY A 100 -20.82 -3.74 6.28
N ASP A 101 -21.30 -4.43 7.31
CA ASP A 101 -21.53 -3.82 8.64
C ASP A 101 -20.31 -3.80 9.55
N VAL A 102 -19.21 -4.46 9.16
CA VAL A 102 -18.01 -4.60 10.00
C VAL A 102 -16.77 -3.93 9.40
N THR A 103 -16.81 -3.52 8.13
CA THR A 103 -15.69 -2.81 7.50
C THR A 103 -15.63 -1.33 7.93
N GLY A 104 -14.47 -0.91 8.43
CA GLY A 104 -14.11 0.48 8.64
C GLY A 104 -13.05 0.96 7.63
N PHE A 105 -12.82 2.28 7.59
CA PHE A 105 -11.84 2.92 6.70
C PHE A 105 -10.84 3.73 7.49
N SER A 106 -9.58 3.69 7.07
CA SER A 106 -8.51 4.50 7.62
C SER A 106 -7.53 4.84 6.50
N ILE A 107 -6.75 5.91 6.72
CA ILE A 107 -5.51 6.11 5.97
C ILE A 107 -4.54 4.93 6.22
N LEU A 108 -3.56 4.77 5.34
CA LEU A 108 -2.50 3.78 5.52
C LEU A 108 -1.81 3.93 6.89
N PRO A 109 -1.40 2.82 7.52
CA PRO A 109 -0.61 2.86 8.75
C PRO A 109 0.63 3.73 8.59
N GLY A 110 0.99 4.46 9.65
CA GLY A 110 2.20 5.25 9.70
C GLY A 110 3.42 4.44 10.13
N SER A 111 4.60 5.06 10.11
CA SER A 111 5.85 4.45 10.60
C SER A 111 6.53 5.32 11.65
N ASP A 112 7.12 4.72 12.68
CA ASP A 112 7.80 5.43 13.77
C ASP A 112 9.12 6.09 13.33
N ASP A 113 9.73 5.59 12.26
CA ASP A 113 10.93 6.11 11.64
C ASP A 113 10.75 6.25 10.12
N VAL A 114 11.51 7.16 9.51
CA VAL A 114 11.44 7.43 8.08
C VAL A 114 12.85 7.57 7.50
N TYR A 115 13.07 6.96 6.34
CA TYR A 115 14.37 6.99 5.69
C TYR A 115 14.56 8.30 4.93
N ASN A 116 15.64 9.00 5.26
CA ASN A 116 16.05 10.22 4.61
C ASN A 116 17.01 9.91 3.47
N SER A 117 16.51 9.96 2.24
CA SER A 117 17.29 9.64 1.03
C SER A 117 18.44 10.63 0.76
N LYS A 118 18.44 11.81 1.38
CA LYS A 118 19.51 12.81 1.22
C LYS A 118 20.68 12.55 2.17
N THR A 119 20.40 12.14 3.40
CA THR A 119 21.41 11.87 4.43
C THR A 119 21.82 10.40 4.49
N GLY A 120 21.00 9.51 3.94
CA GLY A 120 21.18 8.07 3.99
C GLY A 120 20.86 7.44 5.35
N GLN A 121 20.16 8.15 6.23
CA GLN A 121 19.87 7.74 7.61
C GLN A 121 18.38 7.55 7.86
N TRP A 122 18.06 6.88 8.96
CA TRP A 122 16.69 6.78 9.49
C TRP A 122 16.46 7.88 10.52
N ASP A 123 15.42 8.66 10.31
CA ASP A 123 15.03 9.78 11.18
C ASP A 123 13.76 9.42 11.96
N LYS A 124 13.72 9.78 13.24
CA LYS A 124 12.49 9.75 14.05
C LYS A 124 11.89 11.15 14.08
N LEU A 125 10.65 11.28 13.61
CA LEU A 125 10.01 12.59 13.51
C LEU A 125 9.50 13.07 14.87
N ALA A 126 9.72 14.34 15.19
CA ALA A 126 9.19 14.96 16.40
C ALA A 126 7.65 15.04 16.42
N SER A 127 7.01 14.99 15.24
CA SER A 127 5.55 15.00 15.07
C SER A 127 4.85 13.69 15.42
N GLY A 128 5.61 12.63 15.76
CA GLY A 128 5.09 11.27 15.88
C GLY A 128 5.20 10.50 14.56
N PRO A 129 4.47 9.37 14.42
CA PRO A 129 4.58 8.49 13.25
C PRO A 129 4.34 9.22 11.92
N ASN A 130 5.14 8.87 10.91
CA ASN A 130 5.00 9.41 9.57
C ASN A 130 3.81 8.74 8.86
N HIS A 131 2.70 9.48 8.73
CA HIS A 131 1.56 9.09 7.91
C HIS A 131 1.66 9.74 6.53
N ALA A 132 2.15 8.99 5.55
CA ALA A 132 2.43 9.51 4.21
C ALA A 132 1.74 8.67 3.11
N PRO A 133 0.40 8.54 3.13
CA PRO A 133 -0.30 7.54 2.32
C PRO A 133 -0.06 7.72 0.81
N ASN A 134 0.27 6.61 0.15
CA ASN A 134 0.20 6.46 -1.30
C ASN A 134 -1.12 5.79 -1.67
N CYS A 135 -1.89 6.36 -2.60
CA CYS A 135 -3.09 5.70 -3.09
C CYS A 135 -2.67 4.41 -3.79
N ALA A 136 -3.08 3.26 -3.23
CA ALA A 136 -2.65 1.95 -3.67
C ALA A 136 -2.79 1.82 -5.17
N TYR A 137 -4.02 1.76 -5.66
CA TYR A 137 -4.32 1.59 -7.07
C TYR A 137 -4.75 2.92 -7.71
N LEU A 138 -4.20 3.26 -8.88
CA LEU A 138 -4.73 4.33 -9.73
C LEU A 138 -6.11 3.87 -10.22
N GLY A 139 -7.19 4.53 -9.77
CA GLY A 139 -8.56 4.17 -10.12
C GLY A 139 -8.75 3.96 -11.62
N TRP A 140 -9.72 3.11 -11.99
CA TRP A 140 -9.99 2.84 -13.39
C TRP A 140 -10.47 4.11 -14.11
N GLY A 141 -9.68 4.57 -15.08
CA GLY A 141 -10.22 5.34 -16.19
C GLY A 141 -10.90 4.39 -17.18
N VAL A 142 -12.02 3.77 -16.79
CA VAL A 142 -12.90 3.16 -17.81
C VAL A 142 -13.61 4.32 -18.49
N TYR A 143 -13.09 4.73 -19.65
CA TYR A 143 -13.92 5.50 -20.59
C TYR A 143 -15.02 4.55 -21.06
N VAL A 144 -16.26 4.83 -20.64
CA VAL A 144 -17.47 4.29 -21.27
C VAL A 144 -17.77 5.06 -22.55
#